data_AF-A0A6N3G642-F1
#
_entry.id   AF-A0A6N3G642-F1
#
_cell.length_a   1.000
_cell.length_b   1.000
_cell.length_c   1.000
_cell.angle_alpha   90.00
_cell.angle_beta   90.00
_cell.angle_gamma   90.00
#
_symmetry.space_group_name_H-M   'P 1'
#
loop_
_entity.id
_entity.type
_entity.pdbx_description
1 polymer ?
#
loop_
_entity_poly.entity_id
_entity_poly.type
_entity_poly.pdbx_seq_one_letter_code
_entity_poly.pdbx_strand_id
1 'polypeptide(L)'
;MCGTIPVRHYLLTRFNLPLWNKDKRGLATRDEAWLEDRFRLFEQYTLPSVLQQSCKDFTWVVLFDGDTPPVYRERVKGWAERCENFKYVPVKSEYARFYPQVFARWIENDLQGCVQPIKVITSWLDNDDVLGCNYMATVRNDAQKLCGGTFSFIKEVYSIS
;
A
#
# COMPACT_ATOMS: atom_id res chain seq x y z
N MET A 1 -7.02 -34.28 -8.10
CA MET A 1 -6.26 -33.09 -8.51
C MET A 1 -6.52 -32.01 -7.46
N CYS A 2 -5.53 -31.66 -6.64
CA CYS A 2 -5.69 -30.55 -5.71
C CYS A 2 -5.66 -29.26 -6.54
N GLY A 3 -6.80 -28.61 -6.72
CA GLY A 3 -6.88 -27.36 -7.48
C GLY A 3 -5.95 -26.31 -6.86
N THR A 4 -5.26 -25.53 -7.69
CA THR A 4 -4.46 -24.42 -7.22
C THR A 4 -5.37 -23.43 -6.48
N ILE A 5 -5.16 -23.25 -5.18
CA ILE A 5 -5.90 -22.27 -4.38
C ILE A 5 -5.66 -20.88 -4.99
N PRO A 6 -6.71 -20.13 -5.36
CA PRO A 6 -6.56 -18.77 -5.88
C PRO A 6 -5.80 -17.87 -4.90
N VAL A 7 -4.99 -16.96 -5.44
CA VAL A 7 -4.15 -16.05 -4.64
C VAL A 7 -4.59 -14.61 -4.85
N ARG A 8 -4.70 -13.85 -3.76
CA ARG A 8 -4.88 -12.40 -3.76
C ARG A 8 -3.70 -11.76 -3.05
N HIS A 9 -3.00 -10.86 -3.73
CA HIS A 9 -1.83 -10.16 -3.19
C HIS A 9 -2.13 -8.68 -3.07
N TYR A 10 -2.03 -8.14 -1.86
CA TYR A 10 -2.23 -6.73 -1.56
C TYR A 10 -0.91 -6.07 -1.17
N LEU A 11 -0.54 -5.01 -1.89
CA LEU A 11 0.50 -4.08 -1.49
C LEU A 11 -0.16 -2.96 -0.67
N LEU A 12 0.36 -2.67 0.51
CA LEU A 12 -0.25 -1.78 1.49
C LEU A 12 0.68 -0.61 1.79
N THR A 13 0.21 0.61 1.55
CA THR A 13 0.98 1.83 1.83
C THR A 13 0.15 2.79 2.66
N ARG A 14 0.77 3.33 3.72
CA ARG A 14 0.24 4.50 4.43
C ARG A 14 0.96 5.70 3.86
N PHE A 15 0.22 6.65 3.29
CA PHE A 15 0.84 7.78 2.64
C PHE A 15 1.07 8.93 3.62
N ASN A 16 -0.02 9.60 4.02
CA ASN A 16 0.03 10.78 4.86
C ASN A 16 -1.01 10.72 5.97
N LEU A 17 -1.28 9.55 6.56
CA LEU A 17 -2.28 9.41 7.63
C LEU A 17 -1.95 10.19 8.91
N PRO A 18 -2.91 10.93 9.50
CA PRO A 18 -2.69 11.73 10.71
C PRO A 18 -2.63 10.86 11.98
N LEU A 19 -1.52 10.12 12.14
CA LEU A 19 -1.30 9.22 13.28
C LEU A 19 -0.93 9.96 14.57
N TRP A 20 -0.33 11.14 14.46
CA TRP A 20 0.14 11.94 15.59
C TRP A 20 -0.22 13.42 15.39
N ASN A 21 -0.84 14.04 16.40
CA ASN A 21 -1.25 15.44 16.36
C ASN A 21 -0.09 16.42 16.68
N LYS A 22 1.05 15.92 17.20
CA LYS A 22 2.24 16.70 17.59
C LYS A 22 3.49 15.83 17.42
N ASP A 23 4.61 16.39 16.97
CA ASP A 23 5.91 15.74 17.18
C ASP A 23 6.29 15.73 18.67
N LYS A 24 7.44 15.12 18.98
CA LYS A 24 8.11 15.17 20.29
C LYS A 24 8.42 16.61 20.77
N ARG A 25 8.20 17.65 19.95
CA ARG A 25 8.50 19.07 20.22
C ARG A 25 7.25 19.96 20.22
N GLY A 26 6.06 19.42 20.02
CA GLY A 26 4.80 20.18 20.00
C GLY A 26 4.53 20.99 18.74
N LEU A 27 5.32 20.84 17.67
CA LEU A 27 5.15 21.51 16.38
C LEU A 27 4.23 20.72 15.45
N ALA A 28 3.57 21.42 14.53
CA ALA A 28 2.76 20.81 13.48
C ALA A 28 3.70 20.05 12.51
N THR A 29 3.67 18.72 12.54
CA THR A 29 4.51 17.81 11.73
C THR A 29 4.12 17.71 10.25
N ARG A 30 3.24 18.59 9.79
CA ARG A 30 2.52 18.47 8.52
C ARG A 30 2.33 19.84 7.87
N ASP A 31 3.41 20.60 7.75
CA ASP A 31 3.35 21.76 6.87
C ASP A 31 3.29 21.31 5.39
N GLU A 32 2.91 22.24 4.53
CA GLU A 32 2.79 22.00 3.09
C GLU A 32 4.10 21.50 2.48
N ALA A 33 5.25 21.96 3.01
CA ALA A 33 6.57 21.55 2.56
C ALA A 33 6.84 20.07 2.81
N TRP A 34 6.47 19.53 3.97
CA TRP A 34 6.57 18.09 4.25
C TRP A 34 5.72 17.27 3.29
N LEU A 35 4.47 17.69 3.04
CA LEU A 35 3.59 16.95 2.14
C LEU A 35 4.10 16.97 0.70
N GLU A 36 4.59 18.13 0.24
CA GLU A 36 5.20 18.25 -1.09
C GLU A 36 6.43 17.35 -1.24
N ASP A 37 7.33 17.33 -0.25
CA ASP A 37 8.51 16.46 -0.30
C ASP A 37 8.14 14.97 -0.34
N ARG A 38 7.11 14.56 0.42
CA ARG A 38 6.58 13.18 0.38
C ARG A 38 6.01 12.83 -0.98
N PHE A 39 5.25 13.74 -1.59
CA PHE A 39 4.75 13.55 -2.95
C PHE A 39 5.90 13.47 -3.97
N ARG A 40 6.91 14.34 -3.85
CA ARG A 40 8.10 14.32 -4.70
C ARG A 40 8.85 12.99 -4.61
N LEU A 41 9.16 12.50 -3.41
CA LEU A 41 9.84 11.22 -3.22
C LEU A 41 9.02 10.06 -3.80
N PHE A 42 7.71 10.04 -3.53
CA PHE A 42 6.83 8.99 -4.03
C PHE A 42 6.77 8.98 -5.56
N GLU A 43 6.58 10.13 -6.19
CA GLU A 43 6.49 10.24 -7.66
C GLU A 43 7.81 9.93 -8.35
N GLN A 44 8.92 10.29 -7.73
CA GLN A 44 10.26 10.08 -8.29
C GLN A 44 10.73 8.63 -8.15
N TYR A 45 10.37 7.95 -7.05
CA TYR A 45 10.96 6.67 -6.68
C TYR A 45 9.92 5.56 -6.49
N THR A 46 9.02 5.71 -5.51
CA THR A 46 8.10 4.65 -5.09
C THR A 46 7.12 4.26 -6.20
N LEU A 47 6.41 5.23 -6.77
CA LEU A 47 5.43 5.00 -7.84
C LEU A 47 6.06 4.35 -9.08
N PRO A 48 7.17 4.86 -9.65
CA PRO A 48 7.86 4.18 -10.74
C PRO A 48 8.31 2.76 -10.40
N SER A 49 8.75 2.49 -9.16
CA SER A 49 9.18 1.15 -8.76
C SER A 49 8.04 0.12 -8.77
N VAL A 50 6.83 0.54 -8.37
CA VAL A 50 5.63 -0.31 -8.40
C VAL A 50 5.11 -0.45 -9.84
N LEU A 51 5.11 0.63 -10.62
CA LEU A 51 4.76 0.63 -12.04
C LEU A 51 5.68 -0.24 -12.91
N GLN A 52 6.90 -0.54 -12.45
CA GLN A 52 7.85 -1.39 -13.18
C GLN A 52 7.90 -2.84 -12.69
N GLN A 53 7.05 -3.23 -11.72
CA GLN A 53 6.99 -4.63 -11.27
C GLN A 53 6.67 -5.59 -12.43
N SER A 54 7.41 -6.69 -12.53
CA SER A 54 7.24 -7.71 -13.56
C SER A 54 5.94 -8.50 -13.42
N CYS A 55 5.44 -8.65 -12.20
CA CYS A 55 4.11 -9.19 -11.91
C CYS A 55 3.15 -8.06 -11.58
N LYS A 56 2.05 -7.95 -12.33
CA LYS A 56 0.97 -6.95 -12.13
C LYS A 56 -0.26 -7.49 -11.40
N ASP A 57 -0.33 -8.79 -11.14
CA ASP A 57 -1.46 -9.45 -10.47
C ASP A 57 -1.40 -9.25 -8.94
N PHE A 58 -1.61 -7.99 -8.54
CA PHE A 58 -1.74 -7.54 -7.16
C PHE A 58 -2.61 -6.28 -7.11
N THR A 59 -3.14 -5.97 -5.94
CA THR A 59 -3.86 -4.73 -5.68
C THR A 59 -3.05 -3.85 -4.74
N TRP A 60 -2.85 -2.58 -5.08
CA TRP A 60 -2.12 -1.62 -4.26
C TRP A 60 -3.07 -0.68 -3.53
N VAL A 61 -3.25 -0.91 -2.24
CA VAL A 61 -4.14 -0.13 -1.38
C VAL A 61 -3.32 0.95 -0.69
N VAL A 62 -3.64 2.21 -0.97
CA VAL A 62 -2.91 3.35 -0.41
C VAL A 62 -3.85 4.22 0.41
N LEU A 63 -3.56 4.31 1.71
CA LEU A 63 -4.34 5.10 2.65
C LEU A 63 -3.83 6.55 2.69
N PHE A 64 -4.74 7.50 2.48
CA PHE A 64 -4.47 8.93 2.54
C PHE A 64 -5.28 9.60 3.64
N ASP A 65 -4.79 10.72 4.14
CA ASP A 65 -5.58 11.62 4.95
C ASP A 65 -6.80 12.12 4.14
N GLY A 66 -8.00 11.96 4.71
CA GLY A 66 -9.23 12.48 4.13
C GLY A 66 -9.20 13.99 3.90
N ASP A 67 -8.39 14.73 4.66
CA ASP A 67 -8.23 16.18 4.56
C ASP A 67 -7.08 16.61 3.62
N THR A 68 -6.46 15.67 2.88
CA THR A 68 -5.41 15.97 1.89
C THR A 68 -5.88 17.08 0.92
N PRO A 69 -5.11 18.16 0.70
CA PRO A 69 -5.58 19.29 -0.11
C PRO A 69 -5.89 18.91 -1.58
N PRO A 70 -6.81 19.62 -2.26
CA PRO A 70 -7.27 19.27 -3.60
C PRO A 70 -6.15 19.13 -4.64
N VAL A 71 -5.12 20.00 -4.60
CA VAL A 71 -3.97 19.95 -5.53
C VAL A 71 -3.26 18.59 -5.50
N TYR A 72 -3.14 17.99 -4.32
CA TYR A 72 -2.54 16.68 -4.15
C TYR A 72 -3.48 15.55 -4.57
N ARG A 73 -4.79 15.69 -4.35
CA ARG A 73 -5.79 14.71 -4.81
C ARG A 73 -5.80 14.58 -6.33
N GLU A 74 -5.62 15.67 -7.06
CA GLU A 74 -5.49 15.63 -8.53
C GLU A 74 -4.24 14.87 -8.99
N ARG A 75 -3.10 15.03 -8.30
CA ARG A 75 -1.90 14.21 -8.57
C ARG A 75 -2.18 12.72 -8.35
N VAL A 76 -2.83 12.37 -7.24
CA VAL A 76 -3.20 10.98 -6.93
C VAL A 76 -4.13 10.39 -7.98
N LYS A 77 -5.09 11.18 -8.48
CA LYS A 77 -5.96 10.77 -9.59
C LYS A 77 -5.15 10.43 -10.84
N GLY A 78 -4.18 11.28 -11.21
CA GLY A 78 -3.27 10.99 -12.32
C GLY A 78 -2.43 9.72 -12.12
N TRP A 79 -2.09 9.36 -10.89
CA TRP A 79 -1.44 8.08 -10.60
C TRP A 79 -2.38 6.89 -10.81
N ALA A 80 -3.62 6.99 -10.33
CA ALA A 80 -4.63 5.94 -10.47
C ALA A 80 -4.98 5.66 -11.94
N GLU A 81 -4.96 6.69 -12.80
CA GLU A 81 -5.14 6.54 -14.26
C GLU A 81 -3.98 5.79 -14.93
N ARG A 82 -2.77 5.86 -14.37
CA ARG A 82 -1.56 5.20 -14.89
C ARG A 82 -1.32 3.81 -14.29
N CYS A 83 -2.01 3.48 -13.21
CA CYS A 83 -1.74 2.33 -12.36
C CYS A 83 -3.07 1.62 -12.02
N GLU A 84 -3.51 0.70 -12.88
CA GLU A 84 -4.83 0.05 -12.76
C GLU A 84 -5.05 -0.65 -11.41
N ASN A 85 -3.96 -1.18 -10.84
CA ASN A 85 -3.95 -1.83 -9.54
C ASN A 85 -3.91 -0.87 -8.35
N PHE A 86 -3.71 0.44 -8.54
CA PHE A 86 -3.73 1.44 -7.48
C PHE A 86 -5.15 1.73 -7.00
N LYS A 87 -5.33 1.73 -5.68
CA LYS A 87 -6.59 2.04 -5.00
C LYS A 87 -6.35 3.16 -3.98
N TYR A 88 -6.89 4.34 -4.31
CA TYR A 88 -6.93 5.49 -3.41
C TYR A 88 -7.98 5.26 -2.31
N VAL A 89 -7.57 5.31 -1.05
CA VAL A 89 -8.47 5.15 0.10
C VAL A 89 -8.32 6.33 1.05
N PRO A 90 -9.24 7.32 1.00
CA PRO A 90 -9.24 8.42 1.96
C PRO A 90 -9.72 7.93 3.33
N VAL A 91 -9.00 8.30 4.39
CA VAL A 91 -9.29 7.89 5.77
C VAL A 91 -9.52 9.14 6.60
N LYS A 92 -10.67 9.21 7.27
CA LYS A 92 -10.95 10.31 8.22
C LYS A 92 -9.94 10.28 9.36
N SER A 93 -9.56 11.46 9.83
CA SER A 93 -8.56 11.64 10.89
C SER A 93 -8.84 10.81 12.16
N GLU A 94 -10.11 10.67 12.57
CA GLU A 94 -10.50 9.84 13.73
C GLU A 94 -10.19 8.34 13.58
N TYR A 95 -10.06 7.85 12.35
CA TYR A 95 -9.76 6.46 12.02
C TYR A 95 -8.29 6.21 11.67
N ALA A 96 -7.47 7.26 11.55
CA ALA A 96 -6.07 7.14 11.11
C ALA A 96 -5.27 6.17 11.98
N ARG A 97 -5.41 6.23 13.31
CA ARG A 97 -4.74 5.32 14.26
C ARG A 97 -5.15 3.85 14.12
N PHE A 98 -6.29 3.58 13.50
CA PHE A 98 -6.83 2.25 13.23
C PHE A 98 -6.54 1.78 11.81
N TYR A 99 -5.49 2.32 11.17
CA TYR A 99 -5.10 1.93 9.81
C TYR A 99 -4.97 0.41 9.57
N PRO A 100 -4.51 -0.44 10.53
CA PRO A 100 -4.47 -1.88 10.30
C PRO A 100 -5.88 -2.45 10.09
N GLN A 101 -6.86 -1.97 10.87
CA GLN A 101 -8.27 -2.36 10.74
C GLN A 101 -8.89 -1.81 9.45
N VAL A 102 -8.49 -0.60 9.02
CA VAL A 102 -8.92 -0.04 7.73
C VAL A 102 -8.46 -0.95 6.58
N PHE A 103 -7.19 -1.38 6.58
CA PHE A 103 -6.69 -2.33 5.58
C PHE A 103 -7.41 -3.68 5.65
N ALA A 104 -7.55 -4.26 6.85
CA ALA A 104 -8.23 -5.53 7.03
C ALA A 104 -9.66 -5.48 6.49
N ARG A 105 -10.41 -4.43 6.83
CA ARG A 105 -11.78 -4.23 6.35
C ARG A 105 -11.85 -4.03 4.85
N TRP A 106 -10.89 -3.31 4.27
CA TRP A 106 -10.81 -3.13 2.82
C TRP A 106 -10.61 -4.47 2.12
N ILE A 107 -9.66 -5.29 2.61
CA ILE A 107 -9.38 -6.63 2.08
C ILE A 107 -10.57 -7.56 2.26
N GLU A 108 -11.20 -7.57 3.44
CA GLU A 108 -12.41 -8.36 3.69
C GLU A 108 -13.51 -8.01 2.69
N ASN A 109 -13.72 -6.73 2.40
CA ASN A 109 -14.71 -6.27 1.43
C ASN A 109 -14.35 -6.69 -0.01
N ASP A 110 -13.09 -6.59 -0.42
CA ASP A 110 -12.62 -7.05 -1.74
C ASP A 110 -12.82 -8.57 -1.94
N LEU A 111 -12.75 -9.33 -0.85
CA LEU A 111 -12.96 -10.78 -0.84
C LEU A 111 -14.42 -11.19 -0.69
N GLN A 112 -15.36 -10.25 -0.48
CA GLN A 112 -16.78 -10.58 -0.37
C GLN A 112 -17.27 -11.28 -1.64
N GLY A 113 -18.01 -12.38 -1.47
CA GLY A 113 -18.52 -13.19 -2.58
C GLY A 113 -17.56 -14.28 -3.08
N CYS A 114 -16.34 -14.37 -2.53
CA CYS A 114 -15.47 -15.50 -2.81
C CYS A 114 -15.97 -16.76 -2.09
N VAL A 115 -16.48 -17.72 -2.87
CA VAL A 115 -17.08 -18.97 -2.36
C VAL A 115 -16.07 -20.08 -2.07
N GLN A 116 -14.84 -19.94 -2.57
CA GLN A 116 -13.75 -20.89 -2.39
C GLN A 116 -12.66 -20.31 -1.49
N PRO A 117 -11.87 -21.15 -0.79
CA PRO A 117 -10.71 -20.68 -0.04
C PRO A 117 -9.75 -19.88 -0.93
N ILE A 118 -9.26 -18.75 -0.42
CA ILE A 118 -8.28 -17.89 -1.10
C ILE A 118 -7.06 -17.75 -0.21
N LYS A 119 -5.88 -17.81 -0.81
CA LYS A 119 -4.63 -17.45 -0.14
C LYS A 119 -4.42 -15.94 -0.27
N VAL A 120 -4.44 -15.25 0.87
CA VAL A 120 -4.18 -13.81 0.95
C VAL A 120 -2.71 -13.57 1.28
N ILE A 121 -2.08 -12.71 0.50
CA ILE A 121 -0.72 -12.22 0.72
C ILE A 121 -0.81 -10.71 0.94
N THR A 122 -0.18 -10.21 1.99
CA THR A 122 -0.01 -8.77 2.21
C THR A 122 1.47 -8.41 2.20
N SER A 123 1.80 -7.27 1.62
CA SER A 123 3.14 -6.70 1.62
C SER A 123 3.05 -5.23 1.97
N TRP A 124 3.91 -4.75 2.85
CA TRP A 124 3.96 -3.34 3.25
C TRP A 124 5.02 -2.61 2.43
N LEU A 125 4.74 -1.36 2.09
CA LEU A 125 5.66 -0.46 1.40
C LEU A 125 5.45 0.95 1.91
N ASP A 126 6.49 1.58 2.46
CA ASP A 126 6.44 2.98 2.84
C ASP A 126 6.49 3.90 1.59
N ASN A 127 6.06 5.15 1.73
CA ASN A 127 5.82 6.05 0.59
C ASN A 127 7.10 6.70 0.03
N ASP A 128 8.25 6.39 0.59
CA ASP A 128 9.59 6.83 0.21
C ASP A 128 10.53 5.65 -0.04
N ASP A 129 9.99 4.43 -0.12
CA ASP A 129 10.73 3.21 -0.40
C ASP A 129 10.69 2.80 -1.88
N VAL A 130 11.66 1.98 -2.30
CA VAL A 130 11.73 1.38 -3.64
C VAL A 130 11.71 -0.13 -3.59
N LEU A 131 10.91 -0.73 -4.48
CA LEU A 131 10.88 -2.17 -4.72
C LEU A 131 11.76 -2.55 -5.92
N GLY A 132 12.53 -3.63 -5.78
CA GLY A 132 13.16 -4.29 -6.93
C GLY A 132 12.11 -4.79 -7.93
N CYS A 133 12.43 -4.77 -9.24
CA CYS A 133 11.47 -5.04 -10.32
C CYS A 133 10.77 -6.41 -10.26
N ASN A 134 11.33 -7.40 -9.55
CA ASN A 134 10.76 -8.74 -9.40
C ASN A 134 10.12 -9.00 -8.04
N TYR A 135 10.09 -8.01 -7.14
CA TYR A 135 9.65 -8.19 -5.75
C TYR A 135 8.30 -8.89 -5.65
N MET A 136 7.29 -8.40 -6.37
CA MET A 136 5.93 -8.97 -6.31
C MET A 136 5.88 -10.43 -6.82
N ALA A 137 6.60 -10.73 -7.90
CA ALA A 137 6.70 -12.10 -8.42
C ALA A 137 7.39 -13.03 -7.41
N THR A 138 8.49 -12.58 -6.81
CA THR A 138 9.25 -13.39 -5.84
C THR A 138 8.44 -13.65 -4.57
N VAL A 139 7.75 -12.65 -4.00
CA VAL A 139 6.88 -12.84 -2.83
C VAL A 139 5.78 -13.85 -3.13
N ARG A 140 5.11 -13.71 -4.28
CA ARG A 140 4.03 -14.61 -4.67
C ARG A 140 4.50 -16.05 -4.85
N ASN A 141 5.62 -16.25 -5.54
CA ASN A 141 6.20 -17.58 -5.77
C ASN A 141 6.59 -18.27 -4.46
N ASP A 142 7.12 -17.53 -3.48
CA ASP A 142 7.47 -18.11 -2.18
C ASP A 142 6.24 -18.41 -1.32
N ALA A 143 5.24 -17.52 -1.33
CA ALA A 143 3.98 -17.76 -0.63
C ALA A 143 3.21 -18.97 -1.20
N GLN A 144 3.34 -19.27 -2.49
CA GLN A 144 2.75 -20.47 -3.10
C GLN A 144 3.31 -21.78 -2.53
N LYS A 145 4.59 -21.81 -2.15
CA LYS A 145 5.27 -23.00 -1.59
C LYS A 145 4.79 -23.35 -0.17
N LEU A 146 4.13 -22.40 0.51
CA LEU A 146 3.65 -22.58 1.88
C LEU A 146 2.25 -23.19 1.91
N CYS A 147 2.05 -24.19 2.79
CA CYS A 147 0.77 -24.86 2.99
C CYS A 147 0.18 -24.50 4.36
N GLY A 148 -0.88 -23.68 4.39
CA GLY A 148 -1.66 -23.35 5.60
C GLY A 148 -0.92 -22.46 6.62
N GLY A 149 -1.64 -21.55 7.29
CA GLY A 149 -1.08 -20.63 8.30
C GLY A 149 -0.82 -19.20 7.80
N THR A 150 -0.52 -18.30 8.74
CA THR A 150 -0.10 -16.92 8.47
C THR A 150 1.43 -16.85 8.45
N PHE A 151 2.00 -16.26 7.41
CA PHE A 151 3.45 -16.12 7.27
C PHE A 151 3.80 -14.66 6.98
N SER A 152 4.81 -14.16 7.68
CA SER A 152 5.37 -12.82 7.46
C SER A 152 6.71 -12.95 6.76
N PHE A 153 6.84 -12.33 5.60
CA PHE A 153 8.10 -12.22 4.87
C PHE A 153 8.61 -10.79 4.93
N ILE A 154 9.87 -10.62 5.29
CA ILE A 154 10.59 -9.37 5.08
C ILE A 154 11.54 -9.63 3.91
N LYS A 155 11.27 -9.01 2.77
CA LYS A 155 12.19 -8.99 1.62
C LYS A 155 12.69 -7.58 1.42
N GLU A 156 13.90 -7.45 0.89
CA GLU A 156 14.60 -6.17 0.74
C GLU A 156 13.71 -5.07 0.19
N VAL A 157 13.48 -4.07 1.04
CA VAL A 157 12.87 -2.79 0.70
C VAL A 157 13.94 -1.74 1.02
N TYR A 158 14.21 -0.85 0.07
CA TYR A 158 15.23 0.17 0.21
C TYR A 158 14.57 1.50 0.56
N SER A 159 14.97 2.08 1.69
CA SER A 159 14.49 3.39 2.14
C SER A 159 15.40 4.52 1.67
N ILE A 160 14.79 5.63 1.26
CA ILE A 160 15.46 6.78 0.64
C ILE A 160 15.62 7.96 1.63
N SER A 161 15.19 7.81 2.89
CA SER A 161 15.27 8.86 3.93
C SER A 161 16.37 8.66 4.96
#